data_AF-T1HIK8-F1
#
_entry.id   AF-T1HIK8-F1
#
_cell.length_a   1.000
_cell.length_b   1.000
_cell.length_c   1.000
_cell.angle_alpha   90.00
_cell.angle_beta   90.00
_cell.angle_gamma   90.00
#
_symmetry.space_group_name_H-M   'P 1'
#
loop_
_entity.id
_entity.type
_entity.pdbx_description
1 polymer ?
#
loop_
_entity_poly.entity_id
_entity_poly.type
_entity_poly.pdbx_seq_one_letter_code
_entity_poly.pdbx_strand_id
1 'polypeptide(L)'
;VLKIVCKKRKEEENYITAIRLVLEKAFPNQTLGLGGAFLLNKGKAKQHVMPEFSKVPIKSHKDLDNWLKFYEMSAPLIAVGTFISKDVPALDLRIQHFHSFSNHEEGGHYHYDTTPETVEYVGYFNLGQKLYRIDQPERKQYFGKD
;
A
#
# COMPACT_ATOMS: atom_id res chain seq x y z
N VAL A 1 -3.20 8.71 -17.96
CA VAL A 1 -2.92 8.55 -16.52
C VAL A 1 -3.67 9.62 -15.73
N LEU A 2 -4.18 9.25 -14.55
CA LEU A 2 -4.72 10.15 -13.55
C LEU A 2 -3.58 10.67 -12.68
N LYS A 3 -3.39 11.99 -12.63
CA LYS A 3 -2.41 12.64 -11.76
C LYS A 3 -3.08 13.07 -10.45
N ILE A 4 -2.55 12.64 -9.31
CA ILE A 4 -3.07 12.98 -7.98
C ILE A 4 -1.96 13.64 -7.19
N VAL A 5 -2.15 14.92 -6.83
CA VAL A 5 -1.20 15.68 -6.02
C VAL A 5 -1.86 16.02 -4.69
N CYS A 6 -1.22 15.64 -3.58
CA CYS A 6 -1.72 15.89 -2.23
C CYS A 6 -0.60 16.47 -1.38
N LYS A 7 -0.94 17.39 -0.48
CA LYS A 7 -0.03 17.94 0.52
C LYS A 7 -0.77 18.06 1.84
N LYS A 8 -0.06 17.90 2.95
CA LYS A 8 -0.59 17.97 4.31
C LYS A 8 -1.78 17.03 4.53
N ARG A 9 -1.53 15.86 5.12
CA ARG A 9 -2.59 14.92 5.50
C ARG A 9 -3.40 15.51 6.66
N LYS A 10 -4.72 15.61 6.47
CA LYS A 10 -5.65 16.22 7.45
C LYS A 10 -6.46 15.20 8.24
N GLU A 11 -6.64 14.01 7.68
CA GLU A 11 -7.45 12.94 8.25
C GLU A 11 -6.57 11.70 8.51
N GLU A 12 -7.15 10.65 9.09
CA GLU A 12 -6.42 9.44 9.49
C GLU A 12 -5.94 8.60 8.28
N GLU A 13 -6.63 8.68 7.15
CA GLU A 13 -6.34 7.85 5.99
C GLU A 13 -5.01 8.22 5.31
N ASN A 14 -4.16 7.22 5.12
CA ASN A 14 -2.97 7.38 4.29
C ASN A 14 -3.33 7.67 2.82
N TYR A 15 -2.34 8.09 2.04
CA TYR A 15 -2.51 8.51 0.65
C TYR A 15 -3.28 7.50 -0.22
N ILE A 16 -2.93 6.21 -0.15
CA ILE A 16 -3.55 5.16 -0.96
C ILE A 16 -4.94 4.79 -0.43
N THR A 17 -5.08 4.67 0.89
CA THR A 17 -6.36 4.36 1.54
C THR A 17 -7.41 5.45 1.23
N ALA A 18 -7.03 6.73 1.27
CA ALA A 18 -7.91 7.84 0.95
C ALA A 18 -8.44 7.78 -0.49
N ILE A 19 -7.55 7.51 -1.47
CA ILE A 19 -7.95 7.35 -2.88
C ILE A 19 -8.90 6.15 -3.03
N ARG A 20 -8.57 5.02 -2.40
CA ARG A 20 -9.36 3.79 -2.45
C ARG A 20 -10.78 4.00 -1.94
N LEU A 21 -10.93 4.59 -0.75
CA LEU A 21 -12.23 4.84 -0.11
C LEU A 21 -13.11 5.82 -0.90
N VAL A 22 -12.51 6.85 -1.51
CA VAL A 22 -13.26 7.77 -2.38
C VAL A 22 -13.83 7.04 -3.60
N LEU A 23 -13.05 6.16 -4.23
CA LEU A 23 -13.51 5.37 -5.37
C LEU A 23 -14.57 4.34 -4.98
N GLU A 24 -14.42 3.68 -3.83
CA GLU A 24 -15.42 2.76 -3.30
C GLU A 24 -16.78 3.46 -3.10
N LYS A 25 -16.75 4.66 -2.50
CA LYS A 25 -17.96 5.48 -2.28
C LYS A 25 -18.57 6.00 -3.58
N ALA A 26 -17.75 6.44 -4.53
CA ALA A 26 -18.22 7.02 -5.78
C ALA A 26 -18.78 5.97 -6.75
N PHE A 27 -18.28 4.73 -6.69
CA PHE A 27 -18.64 3.63 -7.59
C PHE A 27 -19.05 2.38 -6.82
N PRO A 28 -20.12 2.42 -6.00
CA PRO A 28 -20.46 1.33 -5.06
C PRO A 28 -20.73 0.00 -5.77
N ASN A 29 -21.25 0.04 -6.99
CA ASN A 29 -21.60 -1.14 -7.77
C ASN A 29 -20.45 -1.69 -8.62
N GLN A 30 -19.27 -1.05 -8.63
CA GLN A 30 -18.13 -1.46 -9.44
C GLN A 30 -16.89 -1.71 -8.57
N THR A 31 -16.07 -2.67 -8.98
CA THR A 31 -14.74 -2.86 -8.40
C THR A 31 -13.73 -2.26 -9.36
N LEU A 32 -13.00 -1.24 -8.90
CA LEU A 32 -12.01 -0.53 -9.71
C LEU A 32 -10.61 -0.93 -9.24
N GLY A 33 -9.81 -1.51 -10.13
CA GLY A 33 -8.39 -1.77 -9.90
C GLY A 33 -7.55 -0.67 -10.52
N LEU A 34 -6.66 -0.04 -9.76
CA LEU A 34 -5.73 0.96 -10.27
C LEU A 34 -4.30 0.57 -9.92
N GLY A 35 -3.38 0.86 -10.83
CA GLY A 35 -1.96 0.67 -10.64
C GLY A 35 -1.16 1.85 -11.17
N GLY A 36 0.06 2.01 -10.69
CA GLY A 36 0.92 3.11 -11.10
C GLY A 36 2.06 3.35 -10.11
N ALA A 37 2.54 4.58 -10.11
CA ALA A 37 3.62 5.01 -9.23
C ALA A 37 3.26 6.33 -8.54
N PHE A 38 3.76 6.52 -7.33
CA PHE A 38 3.74 7.81 -6.65
C PHE A 38 5.09 8.15 -6.04
N LEU A 39 5.37 9.44 -6.00
CA LEU A 39 6.50 10.02 -5.28
C LEU A 39 6.01 10.56 -3.94
N LEU A 40 6.53 10.03 -2.84
CA LEU A 40 6.57 10.76 -1.57
C LEU A 40 7.66 11.83 -1.73
N ASN A 41 7.26 13.06 -2.05
CA ASN A 41 8.16 14.15 -2.40
C ASN A 41 8.76 14.83 -1.16
N LYS A 42 8.00 14.88 -0.06
CA LYS A 42 8.43 15.40 1.24
C LYS A 42 7.83 14.59 2.37
N GLY A 43 8.47 14.65 3.53
CA GLY A 43 8.07 13.94 4.73
C GLY A 43 8.80 12.61 4.88
N LYS A 44 8.19 11.70 5.64
CA LYS A 44 8.67 10.38 5.97
C LYS A 44 7.52 9.38 5.98
N ALA A 45 7.83 8.11 5.79
CA ALA A 45 6.88 7.01 5.84
C ALA A 45 7.36 5.89 6.76
N LYS A 46 6.41 5.29 7.47
CA LYS A 46 6.61 3.99 8.10
C LYS A 46 6.65 2.94 7.00
N GLN A 47 7.74 2.18 6.94
CA GLN A 47 7.91 1.08 6.00
C GLN A 47 8.38 -0.17 6.72
N HIS A 48 8.23 -1.32 6.06
CA HIS A 48 8.81 -2.57 6.56
C HIS A 48 9.65 -3.29 5.50
N VAL A 49 10.61 -4.07 5.98
CA VAL A 49 11.39 -5.03 5.20
C VAL A 49 11.31 -6.39 5.91
N MET A 50 11.17 -7.46 5.12
CA MET A 50 11.15 -8.82 5.63
C MET A 50 12.59 -9.32 5.86
N PRO A 51 12.92 -9.91 7.03
CA PRO A 51 14.18 -10.61 7.23
C PRO A 51 14.14 -12.02 6.62
N GLU A 52 15.11 -12.88 6.95
CA GLU A 52 15.03 -14.31 6.62
C GLU A 52 13.72 -14.94 7.11
N PHE A 53 13.26 -15.97 6.38
CA PHE A 53 12.03 -16.68 6.71
C PHE A 53 12.04 -17.18 8.16
N SER A 54 10.90 -17.03 8.83
CA SER A 54 10.74 -17.50 10.20
C SER A 54 10.97 -19.02 10.29
N LYS A 55 11.74 -19.43 11.29
CA LYS A 55 11.98 -20.86 11.61
C LYS A 55 10.78 -21.52 12.30
N VAL A 56 9.80 -20.72 12.72
CA VAL A 56 8.56 -21.19 13.37
C VAL A 56 7.35 -20.56 12.69
N PRO A 57 6.18 -21.22 12.69
CA PRO A 57 4.97 -20.66 12.08
C PRO A 57 4.58 -19.33 12.75
N ILE A 58 4.37 -18.30 11.93
CA ILE A 58 3.75 -17.04 12.35
C ILE A 58 2.25 -17.27 12.39
N LYS A 59 1.60 -17.07 13.55
CA LYS A 59 0.19 -17.45 13.76
C LYS A 59 -0.73 -16.26 14.05
N SER A 60 -0.17 -15.08 14.26
CA SER A 60 -0.92 -13.88 14.61
C SER A 60 -0.31 -12.63 13.99
N HIS A 61 -1.08 -11.54 14.00
CA HIS A 61 -0.61 -10.22 13.58
C HIS A 61 0.58 -9.75 14.43
N LYS A 62 0.51 -9.98 15.75
CA LYS A 62 1.60 -9.67 16.68
C LYS A 62 2.88 -10.44 16.35
N ASP A 63 2.76 -11.73 16.02
CA ASP A 63 3.92 -12.53 15.61
C ASP A 63 4.54 -12.00 14.31
N LEU A 64 3.68 -11.58 13.37
CA LEU A 64 4.12 -11.02 12.10
C LEU A 64 4.85 -9.70 12.31
N ASP A 65 4.28 -8.78 13.11
CA ASP A 65 4.89 -7.48 13.40
C ASP A 65 6.23 -7.63 14.13
N ASN A 66 6.35 -8.61 15.04
CA ASN A 66 7.63 -8.89 15.71
C ASN A 66 8.69 -9.44 14.76
N TRP A 67 8.27 -10.17 13.72
CA TRP A 67 9.17 -10.71 12.71
C TRP A 67 9.60 -9.64 11.69
N LEU A 68 8.68 -8.78 11.25
CA LEU A 68 8.96 -7.67 10.34
C LEU A 68 9.95 -6.66 10.93
N LYS A 69 10.77 -6.06 10.07
CA LYS A 69 11.65 -4.95 10.44
C LYS A 69 11.04 -3.65 9.98
N PHE A 70 10.59 -2.83 10.93
CA PHE A 70 9.96 -1.54 10.67
C PHE A 70 10.96 -0.40 10.73
N TYR A 71 10.79 0.57 9.84
CA TYR A 71 11.65 1.72 9.68
C TYR A 71 10.81 2.98 9.43
N GLU A 72 11.36 4.12 9.83
CA GLU A 72 10.88 5.42 9.38
C GLU A 72 11.83 5.94 8.30
N MET A 73 11.38 5.92 7.05
CA MET A 73 12.17 6.25 5.86
C MET A 73 11.76 7.63 5.31
N SER A 74 12.74 8.41 4.87
CA SER A 74 12.61 9.80 4.43
C SER A 74 12.38 9.93 2.93
N ALA A 75 11.58 10.94 2.57
CA ALA A 75 11.46 11.38 1.19
C ALA A 75 12.83 11.85 0.63
N PRO A 76 13.06 11.74 -0.69
CA PRO A 76 12.12 11.24 -1.70
C PRO A 76 12.03 9.70 -1.73
N LEU A 77 10.82 9.16 -1.79
CA LEU A 77 10.57 7.72 -2.00
C LEU A 77 9.67 7.53 -3.23
N ILE A 78 10.10 6.67 -4.17
CA ILE A 78 9.34 6.33 -5.36
C ILE A 78 8.64 5.00 -5.08
N ALA A 79 7.32 5.04 -4.92
CA ALA A 79 6.51 3.86 -4.66
C ALA A 79 5.81 3.39 -5.94
N VAL A 80 5.80 2.08 -6.16
CA VAL A 80 5.11 1.41 -7.26
C VAL A 80 4.19 0.35 -6.67
N GLY A 81 2.98 0.25 -7.21
CA GLY A 81 2.02 -0.69 -6.67
C GLY A 81 0.65 -0.60 -7.29
N THR A 82 -0.29 -1.25 -6.60
CA THR A 82 -1.67 -1.40 -7.04
C THR A 82 -2.61 -1.34 -5.85
N PHE A 83 -3.84 -0.94 -6.11
CA PHE A 83 -4.94 -1.06 -5.16
C PHE A 83 -6.24 -1.36 -5.90
N ILE A 84 -7.23 -1.84 -5.16
CA ILE A 84 -8.57 -2.13 -5.63
C ILE A 84 -9.55 -1.40 -4.72
N SER A 85 -10.54 -0.71 -5.28
CA SER A 85 -11.48 0.12 -4.52
C SER A 85 -12.16 -0.65 -3.39
N LYS A 86 -12.63 -1.87 -3.68
CA LYS A 86 -13.32 -2.75 -2.72
C LYS A 86 -12.85 -4.18 -2.82
N ASP A 87 -12.95 -4.92 -1.71
CA ASP A 87 -12.63 -6.34 -1.69
C ASP A 87 -13.56 -7.15 -2.62
N VAL A 88 -13.03 -8.24 -3.15
CA VAL A 88 -13.78 -9.24 -3.92
C VAL A 88 -13.59 -10.57 -3.19
N PRO A 89 -14.48 -10.94 -2.25
CA PRO A 89 -14.25 -12.05 -1.33
C PRO A 89 -13.92 -13.39 -1.98
N ALA A 90 -14.43 -13.63 -3.19
CA ALA A 90 -14.16 -14.83 -3.98
C ALA A 90 -12.68 -14.94 -4.43
N LEU A 91 -12.01 -13.80 -4.63
CA LEU A 91 -10.66 -13.73 -5.20
C LEU A 91 -9.55 -13.56 -4.15
N ASP A 92 -9.92 -13.35 -2.88
CA ASP A 92 -8.99 -13.24 -1.75
C ASP A 92 -7.82 -12.28 -2.04
N LEU A 93 -8.16 -11.04 -2.42
CA LEU A 93 -7.19 -10.08 -2.95
C LEU A 93 -6.46 -9.34 -1.82
N ARG A 94 -5.32 -8.76 -2.18
CA ARG A 94 -4.64 -7.72 -1.40
C ARG A 94 -5.16 -6.37 -1.90
N ILE A 95 -5.98 -5.70 -1.10
CA ILE A 95 -6.72 -4.50 -1.52
C ILE A 95 -5.83 -3.30 -1.82
N GLN A 96 -4.64 -3.24 -1.24
CA GLN A 96 -3.61 -2.24 -1.54
C GLN A 96 -2.24 -2.82 -1.23
N HIS A 97 -1.27 -2.55 -2.11
CA HIS A 97 0.11 -2.99 -1.92
C HIS A 97 1.05 -2.08 -2.70
N PHE A 98 1.91 -1.37 -1.98
CA PHE A 98 2.90 -0.46 -2.55
C PHE A 98 4.26 -0.70 -1.91
N HIS A 99 5.28 -0.86 -2.75
CA HIS A 99 6.68 -0.89 -2.32
C HIS A 99 7.40 0.30 -2.89
N SER A 100 8.39 0.82 -2.15
CA SER A 100 9.18 1.96 -2.57
C SER A 100 10.67 1.66 -2.69
N PHE A 101 11.35 2.49 -3.47
CA PHE A 101 12.79 2.57 -3.59
C PHE A 101 13.23 4.05 -3.63
N SER A 102 14.52 4.30 -3.46
CA SER A 102 15.10 5.63 -3.51
C SER A 102 16.53 5.61 -4.08
N ASN A 103 17.10 6.80 -4.28
CA ASN A 103 18.51 6.99 -4.63
C ASN A 103 19.40 7.21 -3.39
N HIS A 104 18.87 6.91 -2.20
CA HIS A 104 19.53 7.13 -0.91
C HIS A 104 19.39 5.92 0.03
N GLU A 105 19.28 4.72 -0.58
CA GLU A 105 19.34 3.42 0.10
C GLU A 105 18.15 3.12 1.03
N GLU A 106 17.03 3.81 0.83
CA GLU A 106 15.78 3.53 1.54
C GLU A 106 14.72 2.97 0.59
N GLY A 107 14.01 1.96 1.08
CA GLY A 107 12.98 1.27 0.34
C GLY A 107 12.37 0.14 1.15
N GLY A 108 11.20 -0.30 0.74
CA GLY A 108 10.46 -1.33 1.45
C GLY A 108 8.97 -1.26 1.18
N HIS A 109 8.20 -1.95 2.01
CA HIS A 109 6.75 -1.95 1.95
C HIS A 109 6.18 -0.71 2.64
N TYR A 110 5.41 0.11 1.93
CA TYR A 110 4.79 1.34 2.44
C TYR A 110 3.59 1.04 3.34
N HIS A 111 3.56 1.64 4.54
CA HIS A 111 2.37 1.63 5.41
C HIS A 111 1.60 2.96 5.33
N TYR A 112 2.24 4.05 5.78
CA TYR A 112 1.65 5.40 5.85
C TYR A 112 2.73 6.45 6.12
N ASP A 113 2.44 7.73 5.88
CA ASP A 113 3.32 8.82 6.32
C ASP A 113 3.28 9.03 7.83
N THR A 114 4.44 9.39 8.39
CA THR A 114 4.62 9.73 9.82
C THR A 114 4.80 11.24 10.05
N THR A 115 4.69 12.05 9.00
CA THR A 115 4.88 13.52 9.03
C THR A 115 3.71 14.24 8.34
N PRO A 116 2.47 14.06 8.85
CA PRO A 116 1.25 14.48 8.17
C PRO A 116 1.21 15.97 7.84
N GLU A 117 1.82 16.83 8.66
CA GLU A 117 1.82 18.29 8.45
C GLU A 117 2.67 18.75 7.25
N THR A 118 3.69 17.99 6.89
CA THR A 118 4.68 18.38 5.87
C THR A 118 4.73 17.44 4.66
N VAL A 119 3.99 16.33 4.70
CA VAL A 119 3.99 15.33 3.65
C VAL A 119 3.50 15.90 2.31
N GLU A 120 4.17 15.53 1.23
CA GLU A 120 3.77 15.86 -0.14
C GLU A 120 3.83 14.62 -1.03
N TYR A 121 2.77 14.37 -1.81
CA TYR A 121 2.64 13.25 -2.72
C TYR A 121 2.37 13.70 -4.15
N VAL A 122 2.97 13.00 -5.12
CA VAL A 122 2.63 13.10 -6.54
C VAL A 122 2.47 11.70 -7.13
N GLY A 123 1.24 11.29 -7.41
CA GLY A 123 0.91 9.99 -7.99
C GLY A 123 0.43 10.06 -9.43
N TYR A 124 0.75 9.04 -10.23
CA TYR A 124 0.24 8.81 -11.57
C TYR A 124 -0.30 7.38 -11.66
N PHE A 125 -1.60 7.25 -11.88
CA PHE A 125 -2.30 5.95 -11.88
C PHE A 125 -3.07 5.72 -13.19
N ASN A 126 -3.22 4.46 -13.56
CA ASN A 126 -4.12 4.03 -14.65
C ASN A 126 -5.14 3.02 -14.12
N LEU A 127 -6.29 2.95 -14.79
CA LEU A 127 -7.30 1.94 -14.55
C LEU A 127 -6.90 0.60 -15.19
N GLY A 128 -6.97 -0.48 -14.41
CA GLY A 128 -6.82 -1.84 -14.92
C GLY A 128 -8.08 -2.27 -15.68
N GLN A 129 -7.91 -2.79 -16.90
CA GLN A 129 -9.01 -3.28 -17.74
C GLN A 129 -9.39 -4.74 -17.44
N LYS A 130 -8.45 -5.51 -16.90
CA LYS A 130 -8.61 -6.92 -16.59
C LYS A 130 -7.90 -7.24 -15.29
N LEU A 131 -8.46 -8.17 -14.53
CA LEU A 131 -7.83 -8.76 -13.36
C LEU A 131 -7.58 -10.24 -13.63
N TYR A 132 -6.35 -10.68 -13.40
CA TYR A 132 -5.96 -12.07 -13.51
C TYR A 132 -5.62 -12.58 -12.11
N ARG A 133 -6.37 -13.58 -11.64
CA ARG A 133 -6.04 -14.29 -10.40
C ARG A 133 -5.31 -15.57 -10.77
N ILE A 134 -4.02 -15.61 -10.48
CA ILE A 134 -3.14 -16.74 -10.74
C ILE A 134 -2.80 -17.36 -9.40
N ASP A 135 -2.79 -18.70 -9.33
CA ASP A 135 -2.39 -19.48 -8.15
C ASP A 135 -3.00 -18.96 -6.84
N GLN A 136 -4.34 -19.02 -6.75
CA GLN A 136 -5.04 -18.63 -5.53
C GLN A 136 -4.80 -19.67 -4.43
N PRO A 137 -4.28 -19.28 -3.25
CA PRO A 137 -4.09 -20.21 -2.15
C PRO A 137 -5.41 -20.90 -1.79
N GLU A 138 -5.38 -22.23 -1.64
CA GLU A 138 -6.55 -23.01 -1.23
C GLU A 138 -7.07 -22.62 0.15
N ARG A 139 -6.16 -22.20 1.04
CA ARG A 139 -6.47 -21.75 2.40
C ARG A 139 -6.27 -20.25 2.50
N LYS A 140 -7.36 -19.53 2.77
CA LYS A 140 -7.32 -18.08 2.99
C LYS A 140 -6.55 -17.76 4.27
N GLN A 141 -5.76 -16.70 4.20
CA GLN A 141 -5.09 -16.12 5.36
C GLN A 141 -5.73 -14.77 5.70
N TYR A 142 -6.10 -14.60 6.97
CA TYR A 142 -6.85 -13.42 7.44
C TYR A 142 -5.96 -12.33 8.04
N PHE A 143 -4.63 -12.51 8.09
CA PHE A 143 -3.67 -11.54 8.60
C PHE A 143 -2.48 -11.40 7.65
N GLY A 144 -1.66 -10.37 7.84
CA GLY A 144 -0.49 -10.09 7.00
C GLY A 144 -0.83 -9.49 5.63
N LYS A 145 -1.98 -8.80 5.57
CA LYS A 145 -2.44 -8.04 4.41
C LYS A 145 -2.27 -6.52 4.58
N ASP A 146 -1.48 -6.12 5.57
CA ASP A 146 -1.20 -4.71 5.90
C ASP A 146 0.08 -4.25 5.22
#